data_AF-A0A258SNV4-F1
#
_entry.id   AF-A0A258SNV4-F1
#
_cell.length_a   1.000
_cell.length_b   1.000
_cell.length_c   1.000
_cell.angle_alpha   90.00
_cell.angle_beta   90.00
_cell.angle_gamma   90.00
#
_symmetry.space_group_name_H-M   'P 1'
#
loop_
_entity.id
_entity.type
_entity.pdbx_description
1 polymer ?
#
loop_
_entity_poly.entity_id
_entity_poly.type
_entity_poly.pdbx_seq_one_letter_code
_entity_poly.pdbx_strand_id
1 'polypeptide(L)'
;MDHAAGARSINQALRPTELLIFGHPKGGTPLLQCSQSYGIELPMRVLAWEDAQGKSWLGYEAPAGYAMKQADPNCDAALKRLTGTLDTLVREAASQ
;
A
#
# COMPACT_ATOMS: atom_id res chain seq x y z
N MET A 1 -2.39 -3.21 10.75
CA MET A 1 -3.63 -2.67 11.37
C MET A 1 -4.70 -3.70 11.16
N ASP A 2 -5.15 -4.35 12.23
CA ASP A 2 -6.20 -5.37 12.16
C ASP A 2 -7.59 -4.70 12.12
N HIS A 3 -8.20 -4.68 10.93
CA HIS A 3 -9.55 -4.16 10.75
C HIS A 3 -10.61 -5.10 11.33
N ALA A 4 -10.34 -6.40 11.39
CA ALA A 4 -11.27 -7.35 12.00
C ALA A 4 -11.32 -7.18 13.52
N ALA A 5 -10.20 -6.88 14.18
CA ALA A 5 -10.20 -6.42 15.57
C ALA A 5 -10.96 -5.11 15.75
N GLY A 6 -10.80 -4.16 14.82
CA GLY A 6 -11.57 -2.93 14.79
C GLY A 6 -13.09 -3.16 14.72
N ALA A 7 -13.54 -4.10 13.89
CA ALA A 7 -14.96 -4.46 13.81
C ALA A 7 -15.46 -5.10 15.12
N ARG A 8 -14.67 -6.01 15.70
CA ARG A 8 -15.02 -6.67 16.98
C ARG A 8 -15.19 -5.66 18.12
N SER A 9 -14.41 -4.59 18.17
CA SER A 9 -14.50 -3.57 19.23
C SER A 9 -15.81 -2.79 19.23
N ILE A 10 -16.55 -2.80 18.11
CA ILE A 10 -17.87 -2.18 17.95
C ILE A 10 -19.00 -3.21 17.79
N ASN A 11 -18.77 -4.46 18.23
CA ASN A 11 -19.72 -5.58 18.12
C ASN A 11 -20.14 -5.93 16.68
N GLN A 12 -19.25 -5.71 15.71
CA GLN A 12 -19.46 -6.10 14.32
C GLN A 12 -18.53 -7.24 13.92
N ALA A 13 -18.93 -7.99 12.89
CA ALA A 13 -18.12 -9.04 12.30
C ALA A 13 -17.50 -8.55 10.99
N LEU A 14 -16.20 -8.82 10.84
CA LEU A 14 -15.48 -8.67 9.58
C LEU A 14 -14.56 -9.89 9.46
N ARG A 15 -14.49 -10.48 8.26
CA ARG A 15 -13.52 -11.55 7.97
C ARG A 15 -12.09 -11.03 8.19
N PRO A 16 -11.11 -11.91 8.42
CA PRO A 16 -9.71 -11.50 8.55
C PRO A 16 -9.34 -10.47 7.48
N THR A 17 -8.97 -9.28 7.95
CA THR A 17 -8.67 -8.12 7.11
C THR A 17 -7.62 -7.30 7.85
N GLU A 18 -6.42 -7.25 7.30
CA GLU A 18 -5.28 -6.56 7.91
C GLU A 18 -4.60 -5.65 6.89
N LEU A 19 -4.42 -4.39 7.29
CA LEU A 19 -3.65 -3.41 6.52
C LEU A 19 -2.20 -3.39 7.00
N LEU A 20 -1.29 -3.84 6.15
CA LEU A 20 0.15 -3.72 6.33
C LEU A 20 0.63 -2.36 5.80
N ILE A 21 1.44 -1.67 6.58
CA ILE A 21 1.92 -0.33 6.25
C ILE A 21 3.45 -0.36 6.21
N PHE A 22 4.02 0.07 5.07
CA PHE A 22 5.45 0.08 4.82
C PHE A 22 5.94 1.50 4.57
N GLY A 23 6.87 1.96 5.41
CA GLY A 23 7.56 3.22 5.25
C GLY A 23 9.05 2.99 5.03
N HIS A 24 9.61 3.55 3.97
CA HIS A 24 11.06 3.58 3.78
C HIS A 24 11.52 5.00 3.43
N PRO A 25 12.23 5.71 4.33
CA PRO A 25 12.62 7.10 4.10
C PRO A 25 13.38 7.31 2.78
N LYS A 26 14.27 6.39 2.39
CA LYS A 26 15.02 6.50 1.11
C LYS A 26 14.11 6.51 -0.13
N GLY A 27 12.93 5.91 -0.05
CA GLY A 27 11.95 5.89 -1.14
C GLY A 27 10.95 7.04 -1.05
N GLY A 28 10.42 7.30 0.15
CA GLY A 28 9.37 8.30 0.37
C GLY A 28 9.85 9.75 0.40
N THR A 29 11.04 10.03 0.96
CA THR A 29 11.54 11.41 1.07
C THR A 29 11.71 12.11 -0.27
N PRO A 30 12.28 11.48 -1.33
CA PRO A 30 12.35 12.10 -2.65
C PRO A 30 10.96 12.47 -3.22
N LEU A 31 9.93 11.65 -2.99
CA LEU A 31 8.57 11.99 -3.41
C LEU A 31 8.02 13.19 -2.65
N LEU A 32 8.23 13.25 -1.32
CA LEU A 32 7.79 14.38 -0.49
C LEU A 32 8.54 15.67 -0.82
N GLN A 33 9.81 15.58 -1.22
CA GLN A 33 10.61 16.71 -1.72
C GLN A 33 10.11 17.20 -3.09
N CYS A 34 9.70 16.27 -3.95
CA CYS A 34 9.13 16.58 -5.26
C CYS A 34 7.74 17.23 -5.13
N SER A 35 6.85 16.63 -4.33
CA SER A 35 5.61 17.24 -3.87
C SER A 35 5.16 16.64 -2.55
N GLN A 36 4.89 17.49 -1.56
CA GLN A 36 4.36 17.04 -0.27
C GLN A 36 2.98 16.36 -0.40
N SER A 37 2.24 16.59 -1.49
CA SER A 37 0.96 15.94 -1.74
C SER A 37 1.07 14.41 -1.89
N TYR A 38 2.25 13.88 -2.24
CA TYR A 38 2.51 12.44 -2.19
C TYR A 38 2.41 11.86 -0.77
N GLY A 39 2.43 12.70 0.27
CA GLY A 39 2.17 12.28 1.65
C GLY A 39 0.78 11.71 1.90
N ILE A 40 -0.19 11.89 0.98
CA ILE A 40 -1.51 11.22 1.05
C ILE A 40 -1.41 9.77 0.58
N GLU A 41 -0.53 9.50 -0.39
CA GLU A 41 -0.34 8.18 -0.96
C GLU A 41 0.65 7.34 -0.14
N LEU A 42 1.62 8.02 0.48
CA LEU A 42 2.53 7.46 1.45
C LEU A 42 1.89 7.36 2.84
N PRO A 43 2.33 6.43 3.70
CA PRO A 43 3.21 5.30 3.39
C PRO A 43 2.56 4.27 2.46
N MET A 44 3.38 3.38 1.87
CA MET A 44 2.87 2.29 1.04
C MET A 44 2.02 1.34 1.87
N ARG A 45 0.99 0.77 1.26
CA ARG A 45 -0.05 -0.03 1.92
C ARG A 45 -0.30 -1.32 1.14
N VAL A 46 -0.38 -2.44 1.86
CA VAL A 46 -0.85 -3.72 1.34
C VAL A 46 -1.99 -4.19 2.24
N LEU A 47 -3.14 -4.53 1.66
CA LEU A 47 -4.26 -5.14 2.36
C LEU A 47 -4.18 -6.66 2.18
N ALA A 48 -4.16 -7.38 3.29
CA ALA A 48 -4.39 -8.82 3.33
C ALA A 48 -5.83 -9.08 3.80
N TRP A 49 -6.58 -9.91 3.09
CA TRP A 49 -7.93 -10.28 3.52
C TRP A 49 -8.34 -11.68 3.10
N GLU A 50 -9.34 -12.23 3.79
CA GLU A 50 -9.99 -13.48 3.40
C GLU A 50 -11.34 -13.23 2.71
N ASP A 51 -11.58 -13.97 1.62
CA ASP A 51 -12.88 -14.02 0.97
C ASP A 51 -13.87 -14.95 1.69
N ALA A 52 -15.08 -15.09 1.14
CA ALA A 52 -16.12 -15.93 1.73
C ALA A 52 -15.82 -17.44 1.65
N GLN A 53 -14.85 -17.86 0.83
CA GLN A 53 -14.41 -19.24 0.69
C GLN A 53 -13.20 -19.55 1.59
N GLY A 54 -12.74 -18.58 2.39
CA GLY A 54 -11.55 -18.71 3.24
C GLY A 54 -10.23 -18.61 2.48
N LYS A 55 -10.25 -18.15 1.22
CA LYS A 55 -9.03 -17.90 0.46
C LYS A 55 -8.46 -16.53 0.83
N SER A 56 -7.16 -16.50 1.09
CA SER A 56 -6.41 -15.28 1.37
C SER A 56 -6.03 -14.54 0.08
N TRP A 57 -6.05 -13.21 0.16
CA TRP A 57 -5.73 -12.28 -0.92
C TRP A 57 -4.80 -11.19 -0.42
N LEU A 58 -3.95 -10.70 -1.33
CA LEU A 58 -3.17 -9.49 -1.15
C LEU A 58 -3.58 -8.47 -2.22
N GLY A 59 -3.71 -7.21 -1.81
CA GLY A 59 -4.06 -6.10 -2.70
C GLY A 59 -3.30 -4.84 -2.29
N TYR A 60 -2.86 -4.08 -3.28
CA TYR A 60 -2.12 -2.84 -3.06
C TYR A 60 -2.41 -1.87 -4.19
N GLU A 61 -2.30 -0.57 -3.90
CA GLU A 61 -2.34 0.46 -4.94
C GLU A 61 -0.96 0.55 -5.58
N ALA A 62 -0.88 0.33 -6.89
CA ALA A 62 0.38 0.47 -7.61
C ALA A 62 0.80 1.95 -7.54
N PRO A 63 2.04 2.28 -7.14
CA PRO A 63 2.46 3.69 -7.04
C PRO A 63 2.40 4.46 -8.36
N ALA A 64 2.44 3.77 -9.50
CA ALA A 64 2.19 4.36 -10.82
C ALA A 64 0.73 4.89 -10.99
N GLY A 65 -0.21 4.39 -10.18
CA GLY A 65 -1.61 4.81 -10.10
C GLY A 65 -1.86 5.98 -9.15
N TYR A 66 -0.82 6.50 -8.47
CA TYR A 66 -0.86 7.75 -7.69
C TYR A 66 -1.06 8.95 -8.64
N ALA A 67 -2.24 9.04 -9.23
CA ALA A 67 -2.67 10.05 -10.16
C ALA A 67 -2.94 11.36 -9.40
N MET A 68 -1.88 11.99 -8.91
CA MET A 68 -1.91 13.41 -8.64
C MET A 68 -2.12 14.10 -10.00
N LYS A 69 -3.10 15.01 -10.07
CA LYS A 69 -3.51 15.74 -11.30
C LYS A 69 -2.38 16.49 -12.03
N GLN A 70 -1.17 16.51 -11.47
CA GLN A 70 0.05 16.97 -12.11
C GLN A 70 1.14 15.95 -11.81
N ALA A 71 1.40 15.04 -12.75
CA ALA A 71 2.64 14.28 -12.74
C ALA A 71 3.78 15.30 -12.89
N ASP A 72 4.57 15.49 -11.83
CA ASP A 72 5.83 16.21 -11.95
C ASP A 72 6.84 15.21 -12.54
N PRO A 73 7.38 15.43 -13.75
CA PRO A 73 8.37 14.56 -14.36
C PRO A 73 9.61 14.32 -13.47
N ASN A 74 9.88 15.22 -12.54
CA ASN A 74 10.96 15.08 -11.57
C ASN A 74 10.72 13.95 -10.55
N CYS A 75 9.48 13.50 -10.37
CA CYS A 75 9.12 12.43 -9.44
C CYS A 75 9.21 11.02 -10.07
N ASP A 76 9.27 10.90 -11.40
CA ASP A 76 9.12 9.64 -12.14
C ASP A 76 10.10 8.56 -11.70
N ALA A 77 11.36 8.93 -11.48
CA ALA A 77 12.40 7.98 -11.07
C ALA A 77 12.12 7.41 -9.67
N ALA A 78 11.61 8.22 -8.75
CA ALA A 78 11.25 7.78 -7.40
C ALA A 78 9.99 6.89 -7.43
N LEU A 79 8.97 7.28 -8.22
CA LEU A 79 7.75 6.49 -8.40
C LEU A 79 8.03 5.10 -9.00
N LYS A 80 8.87 5.02 -10.04
CA LYS A 80 9.25 3.75 -10.67
C LYS A 80 9.98 2.82 -9.71
N ARG A 81 10.92 3.36 -8.92
CA ARG A 81 11.66 2.57 -7.92
C ARG A 81 10.72 2.00 -6.85
N LEU A 82 9.85 2.82 -6.29
CA LEU A 82 8.87 2.39 -5.28
C LEU A 82 7.90 1.35 -5.84
N THR A 83 7.42 1.55 -7.06
CA THR A 83 6.55 0.58 -7.75
C THR A 83 7.23 -0.78 -7.87
N GLY A 84 8.47 -0.82 -8.35
CA GLY A 84 9.21 -2.07 -8.51
C GLY A 84 9.42 -2.79 -7.17
N THR A 85 9.82 -2.08 -6.13
CA THR A 85 10.03 -2.68 -4.81
C THR A 85 8.74 -3.28 -4.22
N LEU A 86 7.62 -2.57 -4.32
CA LEU A 86 6.35 -3.05 -3.77
C LEU A 86 5.82 -4.28 -4.53
N ASP A 87 5.90 -4.26 -5.87
CA ASP A 87 5.48 -5.40 -6.69
C ASP A 87 6.32 -6.66 -6.40
N THR A 88 7.65 -6.53 -6.25
CA THR A 88 8.50 -7.65 -5.84
C THR A 88 8.09 -8.23 -4.50
N LEU A 89 7.92 -7.39 -3.47
CA LEU A 89 7.55 -7.84 -2.12
C LEU A 89 6.20 -8.57 -2.10
N VAL A 90 5.19 -8.03 -2.80
CA VAL A 90 3.86 -8.66 -2.84
C VAL A 90 3.89 -9.96 -3.62
N ARG A 91 4.63 -10.04 -4.72
CA ARG A 91 4.79 -11.29 -5.48
C ARG A 91 5.47 -12.39 -4.67
N GLU A 92 6.53 -12.06 -3.96
CA GLU A 92 7.23 -12.99 -3.08
C GLU A 92 6.29 -13.51 -1.97
N ALA A 93 5.55 -12.61 -1.32
CA ALA A 93 4.58 -12.96 -0.29
C ALA A 93 3.41 -13.81 -0.81
N ALA A 94 2.94 -13.55 -2.03
CA ALA A 94 1.85 -14.31 -2.65
C ALA A 94 2.28 -15.69 -3.21
N SER A 95 3.58 -15.97 -3.26
CA SER A 95 4.15 -17.20 -3.83
C SER A 95 4.44 -18.30 -2.79
N GLN A 96 4.23 -18.00 -1.51
CA GLN A 96 4.35 -18.93 -0.39
C GLN A 96 2.97 -19.49 -0.02
#